data_AF-A0A809R0D3-F1
#
_entry.id   AF-A0A809R0D3-F1
#
_cell.length_a   1.000
_cell.length_b   1.000
_cell.length_c   1.000
_cell.angle_alpha   90.00
_cell.angle_beta   90.00
_cell.angle_gamma   90.00
#
_symmetry.space_group_name_H-M   'P 1'
#
loop_
_entity.id
_entity.type
_entity.pdbx_description
1 polymer ?
#
loop_
_entity_poly.entity_id
_entity_poly.type
_entity_poly.pdbx_seq_one_letter_code
_entity_poly.pdbx_strand_id
1 'polypeptide(L)'
;MDEERGARLRRLRWHCRRALLELDLMFQRFWDRVGDGVDAADEAALERLVGMEDHDLWDLVSGRQETDDRQLKDMLERLRQA
;
A
#
# COMPACT_ATOMS: atom_id res chain seq x y z
N MET A 1 -18.83 13.38 8.10
CA MET A 1 -18.20 12.04 8.19
C MET A 1 -17.11 11.85 7.12
N ASP A 2 -17.15 12.55 5.98
CA ASP A 2 -16.11 12.47 4.94
C ASP A 2 -14.72 13.01 5.37
N GLU A 3 -14.69 13.94 6.33
CA GLU A 3 -13.45 14.57 6.82
C GLU A 3 -12.51 13.59 7.55
N GLU A 4 -13.08 12.64 8.33
CA GLU A 4 -12.30 11.63 9.05
C GLU A 4 -11.67 10.61 8.10
N ARG A 5 -12.38 10.22 7.03
CA ARG A 5 -11.86 9.33 5.99
C ARG A 5 -10.74 10.01 5.20
N GLY A 6 -10.93 11.27 4.81
CA GLY A 6 -9.87 12.06 4.17
C GLY A 6 -8.63 12.21 5.06
N ALA A 7 -8.80 12.37 6.37
CA ALA A 7 -7.68 12.44 7.31
C ALA A 7 -6.95 11.09 7.46
N ARG A 8 -7.67 9.96 7.45
CA ARG A 8 -7.06 8.61 7.44
C ARG A 8 -6.24 8.36 6.18
N LEU A 9 -6.81 8.64 5.01
CA LEU A 9 -6.12 8.48 3.72
C LEU A 9 -4.84 9.32 3.64
N ARG A 10 -4.88 10.57 4.13
CA ARG A 10 -3.67 11.42 4.19
C ARG A 10 -2.58 10.82 5.10
N ARG A 11 -2.96 10.26 6.25
CA ARG A 11 -2.00 9.56 7.13
C ARG A 11 -1.43 8.32 6.46
N LEU A 12 -2.28 7.51 5.85
CA LEU A 12 -1.87 6.29 5.14
C LEU A 12 -0.90 6.61 4.00
N ARG A 13 -1.21 7.63 3.18
CA ARG A 13 -0.31 8.12 2.13
C ARG A 13 1.02 8.60 2.69
N TRP A 14 1.03 9.22 3.87
CA TRP A 14 2.26 9.64 4.52
C TRP A 14 3.10 8.45 5.02
N HIS A 15 2.47 7.41 5.56
CA HIS A 15 3.14 6.15 5.95
C HIS A 15 3.70 5.34 4.78
N CYS A 16 3.23 5.59 3.56
CA CYS A 16 3.77 4.97 2.35
C CYS A 16 5.15 5.52 1.93
N ARG A 17 5.64 6.60 2.56
CA ARG A 17 6.97 7.16 2.26
C ARG A 17 8.05 6.31 2.92
N ARG A 18 8.80 5.55 2.12
CA ARG A 18 9.80 4.57 2.59
C ARG A 18 11.22 5.02 2.29
N ALA A 19 12.19 4.47 3.02
CA ALA A 19 13.61 4.75 2.78
C ALA A 19 14.12 4.03 1.53
N LEU A 20 13.53 2.88 1.21
CA LEU A 20 13.79 2.14 -0.02
C LEU A 20 13.11 2.82 -1.22
N LEU A 21 13.91 3.30 -2.16
CA LEU A 21 13.45 4.09 -3.31
C LEU A 21 12.44 3.32 -4.17
N GLU A 22 12.66 2.01 -4.34
CA GLU A 22 11.79 1.15 -5.13
C GLU A 22 10.37 1.08 -4.54
N LEU A 23 10.27 0.97 -3.22
CA LEU A 23 8.97 0.99 -2.52
C LEU A 23 8.32 2.38 -2.60
N ASP A 24 9.10 3.44 -2.40
CA ASP A 24 8.60 4.82 -2.48
C ASP A 24 8.00 5.13 -3.85
N LEU A 25 8.72 4.81 -4.93
CA LEU A 25 8.25 4.99 -6.31
C LEU A 25 7.01 4.15 -6.61
N MET A 26 6.95 2.91 -6.12
CA MET A 26 5.80 2.03 -6.31
C MET A 26 4.54 2.61 -5.64
N PHE A 27 4.66 3.04 -4.38
CA PHE A 27 3.54 3.67 -3.68
C PHE A 27 3.12 4.98 -4.33
N GLN A 28 4.07 5.81 -4.80
CA GLN A 28 3.75 7.03 -5.53
C GLN A 28 2.90 6.74 -6.77
N ARG A 29 3.33 5.78 -7.61
CA ARG A 29 2.56 5.38 -8.81
C ARG A 29 1.18 4.86 -8.48
N PHE A 30 1.08 4.02 -7.44
CA PHE A 30 -0.19 3.52 -6.97
C PHE A 30 -1.15 4.65 -6.57
N TRP A 31 -0.67 5.60 -5.75
CA TRP A 31 -1.47 6.74 -5.32
C TRP A 31 -1.81 7.71 -6.45
N ASP A 32 -0.93 7.87 -7.44
CA ASP A 32 -1.22 8.69 -8.63
C ASP A 32 -2.30 8.04 -9.51
N ARG A 33 -2.38 6.70 -9.53
CA ARG A 33 -3.39 5.95 -10.30
C ARG A 33 -4.74 5.86 -9.60
N VAL A 34 -4.75 5.59 -8.30
CA VAL A 34 -6.00 5.40 -7.52
C VAL A 34 -6.55 6.74 -7.01
N GLY A 35 -5.69 7.72 -6.74
CA GLY A 35 -6.07 9.00 -6.18
C GLY A 35 -6.79 8.84 -4.83
N ASP A 36 -7.90 9.57 -4.67
CA ASP A 36 -8.74 9.51 -3.47
C ASP A 36 -9.80 8.38 -3.53
N GLY A 37 -9.78 7.56 -4.59
CA GLY A 37 -10.72 6.46 -4.85
C GLY A 37 -10.36 5.13 -4.19
N VAL A 38 -9.60 5.13 -3.08
CA VAL A 38 -9.29 3.92 -2.32
C VAL A 38 -10.53 3.42 -1.58
N ASP A 39 -10.89 2.16 -1.82
CA ASP A 39 -11.94 1.45 -1.10
C ASP A 39 -11.48 1.06 0.32
N ALA A 40 -12.44 0.83 1.23
CA ALA A 40 -12.11 0.48 2.62
C ALA A 40 -11.31 -0.83 2.75
N ALA A 41 -11.49 -1.77 1.81
CA ALA A 41 -10.71 -3.00 1.75
C ALA A 41 -9.26 -2.73 1.36
N ASP A 42 -9.02 -1.86 0.37
CA ASP A 42 -7.67 -1.47 -0.05
C ASP A 42 -6.99 -0.64 1.04
N GLU A 43 -7.72 0.24 1.74
CA GLU A 43 -7.22 1.00 2.89
C GLU A 43 -6.71 0.07 4.00
N ALA A 44 -7.50 -0.93 4.39
CA ALA A 44 -7.11 -1.89 5.42
C ALA A 44 -5.94 -2.79 5.00
N ALA A 45 -5.85 -3.15 3.70
CA ALA A 45 -4.73 -3.91 3.18
C ALA A 45 -3.44 -3.08 3.20
N LEU A 46 -3.53 -1.83 2.75
CA LEU A 46 -2.43 -0.87 2.78
C LEU A 46 -1.95 -0.61 4.21
N GLU A 47 -2.86 -0.37 5.17
CA GLU A 47 -2.49 -0.16 6.58
C GLU A 47 -1.64 -1.32 7.12
N ARG A 48 -1.98 -2.56 6.75
CA ARG A 48 -1.22 -3.75 7.13
C ARG A 48 0.14 -3.79 6.44
N LEU A 49 0.21 -3.52 5.13
CA LEU A 49 1.46 -3.48 4.38
C LEU A 49 2.40 -2.38 4.87
N VAL A 50 1.88 -1.17 5.11
CA VAL A 50 2.68 -0.06 5.62
C VAL A 50 3.06 -0.20 7.10
N GLY A 51 2.49 -1.17 7.81
CA GLY A 51 2.93 -1.57 9.14
C GLY A 51 4.16 -2.49 9.13
N MET A 52 4.54 -3.04 7.96
CA MET A 52 5.67 -3.95 7.82
C MET A 52 6.99 -3.20 7.64
N GLU A 53 8.11 -3.87 7.94
CA GLU A 53 9.45 -3.36 7.63
C GLU A 53 9.69 -3.29 6.13
N ASP A 54 10.58 -2.38 5.70
CA ASP A 54 10.85 -2.15 4.27
C ASP A 54 11.33 -3.43 3.55
N HIS A 55 12.15 -4.24 4.21
CA HIS A 55 12.66 -5.48 3.62
C HIS A 55 11.58 -6.55 3.46
N ASP A 56 10.74 -6.77 4.49
CA ASP A 56 9.64 -7.74 4.43
C ASP A 56 8.62 -7.36 3.36
N LEU A 57 8.29 -6.06 3.30
CA LEU A 57 7.38 -5.52 2.30
C LEU A 57 7.96 -5.70 0.89
N TRP A 58 9.26 -5.41 0.72
CA TRP A 58 9.93 -5.62 -0.56
C TRP A 58 9.94 -7.09 -0.97
N ASP A 59 10.17 -8.02 -0.05
CA ASP A 59 10.18 -9.45 -0.36
C ASP A 59 8.78 -9.94 -0.78
N LEU A 60 7.71 -9.43 -0.17
CA LEU A 60 6.33 -9.69 -0.60
C LEU A 60 6.03 -9.09 -1.98
N VAL A 61 6.37 -7.82 -2.19
CA VAL A 61 6.13 -7.11 -3.45
C VAL A 61 6.93 -7.72 -4.60
N SER A 62 8.19 -8.07 -4.38
CA SER A 62 9.06 -8.69 -5.38
C SER A 62 8.74 -10.16 -5.63
N GLY A 63 7.84 -10.78 -4.84
CA GLY A 63 7.46 -12.19 -4.98
C GLY A 63 8.49 -13.16 -4.44
N ARG A 64 9.43 -12.69 -3.61
CA ARG A 64 10.37 -13.55 -2.86
C ARG A 64 9.69 -14.23 -1.68
N GLN A 65 8.67 -13.58 -1.14
CA GLN A 65 7.80 -14.13 -0.11
C GLN A 65 6.36 -14.14 -0.59
N GLU A 66 5.61 -15.17 -0.19
CA GLU A 66 4.18 -15.28 -0.45
C GLU A 66 3.39 -15.00 0.83
N THR A 67 2.15 -14.53 0.68
CA THR A 67 1.21 -14.38 1.78
C THR A 67 -0.03 -15.22 1.51
N ASP A 68 -0.56 -15.88 2.53
CA ASP A 68 -1.82 -16.64 2.42
C ASP A 68 -3.05 -15.75 2.51
N ASP A 69 -2.86 -14.47 2.87
CA ASP A 69 -3.93 -13.51 2.95
C ASP A 69 -4.34 -13.04 1.55
N ARG A 70 -5.56 -13.39 1.16
CA ARG A 70 -6.12 -13.06 -0.16
C ARG A 70 -6.23 -11.54 -0.37
N GLN A 71 -6.56 -10.79 0.68
CA GLN A 71 -6.70 -9.34 0.59
C GLN A 71 -5.33 -8.68 0.37
N LEU A 72 -4.28 -9.18 1.04
CA LEU A 72 -2.92 -8.69 0.80
C LEU A 72 -2.42 -9.11 -0.58
N LYS A 73 -2.70 -10.34 -1.04
CA LYS A 73 -2.37 -10.79 -2.40
C LYS A 73 -2.95 -9.87 -3.46
N ASP A 74 -4.26 -9.61 -3.41
CA ASP A 74 -4.94 -8.74 -4.38
C ASP A 74 -4.32 -7.33 -4.37
N MET A 75 -3.98 -6.81 -3.18
CA MET A 75 -3.32 -5.50 -3.05
C MET A 75 -1.89 -5.48 -3.59
N LEU A 76 -1.10 -6.53 -3.31
CA LEU A 76 0.25 -6.68 -3.85
C LEU A 76 0.23 -6.75 -5.38
N GLU A 77 -0.74 -7.44 -5.97
CA GLU A 77 -0.92 -7.47 -7.43
C GLU A 77 -1.26 -6.09 -8.00
N ARG A 78 -2.13 -5.32 -7.32
CA ARG A 78 -2.41 -3.93 -7.71
C ARG A 78 -1.17 -3.04 -7.66
N LEU A 79 -0.36 -3.18 -6.61
CA LEU A 79 0.89 -2.44 -6.46
C LEU A 79 1.91 -2.79 -7.55
N ARG A 80 1.99 -4.07 -7.96
CA ARG A 80 2.85 -4.54 -9.06
C ARG A 80 2.40 -4.06 -10.44
N GLN A 81 1.11 -3.78 -10.62
CA GLN A 81 0.52 -3.32 -11.88
C GLN A 81 0.43 -1.78 -12.00
N ALA A 82 0.83 -1.06 -10.96
CA ALA A 82 0.72 0.41 -10.87
C ALA A 82 1.72 1.14 -11.77
#